data_AF-A0A7W0H009-F1
#
_entry.id   AF-A0A7W0H009-F1
#
_cell.length_a   1.000
_cell.length_b   1.000
_cell.length_c   1.000
_cell.angle_alpha   90.00
_cell.angle_beta   90.00
_cell.angle_gamma   90.00
#
_symmetry.space_group_name_H-M   'P 1'
#
loop_
_entity.id
_entity.type
_entity.pdbx_description
1 polymer ?
#
loop_
_entity_poly.entity_id
_entity_poly.type
_entity_poly.pdbx_seq_one_letter_code
_entity_poly.pdbx_strand_id
1 'polypeptide(L)' 'MSGYDAAQEIDSLELLGTDATVVLGVHSPDLGDIDGIHLGSEIYNVFTIEDNRIRRIEDYLAREVALKAAGLTEE' A
#
# COMPACT_ATOMS: atom_id res chain seq x y z
N MET A 1 7.56 23.95 5.02
CA MET A 1 7.29 22.76 5.87
C MET A 1 5.84 22.40 5.64
N SER A 2 5.57 21.51 4.69
CA SER A 2 4.23 20.95 4.50
C SER A 2 4.07 19.92 5.61
N GLY A 3 3.33 20.25 6.66
CA GLY A 3 2.87 19.23 7.58
C GLY A 3 1.94 18.34 6.79
N TYR A 4 2.27 17.05 6.69
CA TYR A 4 1.29 16.02 6.37
C TYR A 4 0.06 16.32 7.23
N ASP A 5 -1.06 16.67 6.62
CA ASP A 5 -2.31 16.81 7.35
C ASP A 5 -2.65 15.39 7.83
N ALA A 6 -2.32 15.12 9.09
CA ALA A 6 -2.11 13.76 9.60
C ALA A 6 -3.40 12.95 9.77
N ALA A 7 -4.54 13.52 9.37
CA ALA A 7 -5.86 12.92 9.45
C ALA A 7 -6.55 13.07 8.09
N GLN A 8 -6.01 12.39 7.08
CA GLN A 8 -6.70 12.22 5.82
C GLN A 8 -7.88 11.26 6.02
N GLU A 9 -9.05 11.63 5.51
CA GLU A 9 -10.23 10.76 5.57
C GLU A 9 -9.98 9.53 4.70
N ILE A 10 -10.05 8.34 5.32
CA ILE A 10 -9.87 7.05 4.65
C ILE A 10 -11.23 6.39 4.54
N ASP A 11 -11.64 6.10 3.31
CA ASP A 11 -12.92 5.44 3.03
C ASP A 11 -12.87 3.97 3.41
N SER A 12 -11.78 3.29 3.06
CA SER A 12 -11.60 1.87 3.33
C SER A 12 -10.13 1.45 3.40
N LEU A 13 -9.91 0.32 4.08
CA LEU A 13 -8.63 -0.38 4.15
C LEU A 13 -8.81 -1.82 3.70
N GLU A 14 -7.86 -2.32 2.91
CA GLU A 14 -7.74 -3.73 2.54
C GLU A 14 -6.45 -4.29 3.17
N LEU A 15 -6.54 -5.43 3.86
CA LEU A 15 -5.38 -6.11 4.43
C LEU A 15 -5.41 -7.57 4.03
N LEU A 16 -4.41 -7.99 3.25
CA LEU A 16 -4.24 -9.36 2.78
C LEU A 16 -2.86 -9.86 3.18
N GLY A 17 -2.73 -11.13 3.53
CA GLY A 17 -1.47 -11.68 4.02
C GLY A 17 -1.23 -13.12 3.57
N THR A 18 0.05 -13.44 3.46
CA THR A 18 0.60 -14.80 3.37
C THR A 18 1.53 -15.03 4.57
N ASP A 19 2.27 -16.14 4.58
CA ASP A 19 3.29 -16.41 5.61
C ASP A 19 4.47 -15.42 5.57
N ALA A 20 4.74 -14.80 4.41
CA ALA A 20 5.94 -13.97 4.20
C ALA A 20 5.64 -12.57 3.64
N THR A 21 4.41 -12.29 3.21
CA THR A 21 4.02 -10.99 2.63
C THR A 21 2.72 -10.47 3.21
N VAL A 22 2.61 -9.15 3.33
CA VAL A 22 1.36 -8.46 3.70
C VAL A 22 1.12 -7.34 2.71
N VAL A 23 -0.11 -7.21 2.21
CA VAL A 23 -0.56 -6.10 1.37
C VAL A 23 -1.51 -5.23 2.17
N LEU A 24 -1.21 -3.94 2.26
CA LEU A 24 -2.09 -2.91 2.79
C LEU A 24 -2.55 -2.03 1.63
N GLY A 25 -3.84 -2.09 1.29
CA GLY A 25 -4.50 -1.15 0.38
C GLY A 25 -5.19 -0.05 1.18
N VAL A 26 -4.95 1.21 0.81
CA VAL A 26 -5.61 2.38 1.37
C VAL A 26 -6.43 3.04 0.27
N HIS A 27 -7.72 3.24 0.50
CA HIS A 27 -8.59 3.94 -0.43
C HIS A 27 -9.12 5.24 0.19
N SER A 28 -8.99 6.33 -0.56
CA SER A 28 -9.55 7.63 -0.19
C SER A 28 -9.68 8.47 -1.45
N PRO A 29 -10.78 9.23 -1.63
CA PRO A 29 -11.01 10.02 -2.82
C PRO A 29 -9.96 11.13 -3.00
N ASP A 30 -9.31 11.54 -1.91
CA ASP A 30 -8.45 12.70 -1.86
C ASP A 30 -6.98 12.36 -1.61
N LEU A 31 -6.53 11.11 -1.83
CA LEU A 31 -5.13 10.71 -1.64
C LEU A 31 -4.19 11.70 -2.35
N GLY A 32 -3.43 12.42 -1.54
CA GLY A 32 -2.59 13.51 -2.01
C GLY A 32 -1.37 12.99 -2.76
N ASP A 33 -0.60 13.92 -3.32
CA ASP A 33 0.68 13.57 -3.93
C ASP A 33 1.70 13.19 -2.84
N ILE A 34 2.39 12.06 -3.01
CA ILE A 34 3.55 11.69 -2.19
C ILE A 34 4.81 11.87 -3.03
N ASP A 35 5.75 12.70 -2.55
CA ASP A 35 7.01 13.00 -3.25
C ASP A 35 6.84 13.42 -4.73
N GLY A 36 5.72 14.09 -5.04
CA GLY A 36 5.38 14.54 -6.40
C GLY A 36 4.77 13.47 -7.30
N ILE A 37 4.46 12.28 -6.76
CA ILE A 37 3.71 11.23 -7.44
C ILE A 37 2.24 11.37 -7.09
N HIS A 38 1.40 11.55 -8.11
CA HIS A 38 -0.04 11.56 -7.95
C HIS A 38 -0.56 10.14 -7.72
N LEU A 39 -1.11 9.89 -6.52
CA LEU A 39 -1.57 8.56 -6.13
C LEU A 39 -2.95 8.21 -6.67
N GLY A 40 -3.75 9.19 -7.09
CA GLY A 40 -5.15 8.97 -7.42
C GLY A 40 -5.97 8.75 -6.16
N SER A 41 -6.83 7.73 -6.13
CA SER A 41 -7.71 7.45 -4.99
C SER A 41 -7.32 6.20 -4.19
N GLU A 42 -6.18 5.58 -4.52
CA GLU A 42 -5.72 4.37 -3.86
C GLU A 42 -4.19 4.24 -3.87
N ILE A 43 -3.65 3.59 -2.83
CA ILE A 43 -2.24 3.19 -2.78
C ILE A 43 -2.13 1.83 -2.07
N TYR A 44 -1.18 1.01 -2.52
CA TYR A 44 -0.93 -0.31 -1.97
C TYR A 44 0.52 -0.42 -1.51
N ASN A 45 0.74 -0.78 -0.24
CA ASN A 45 2.05 -1.14 0.27
C ASN A 45 2.15 -2.66 0.40
N VAL A 46 3.24 -3.24 -0.12
CA VAL A 46 3.58 -4.65 0.08
C VAL A 46 4.75 -4.74 1.04
N PHE A 47 4.53 -5.38 2.18
CA PHE A 47 5.53 -5.66 3.20
C PHE A 47 6.05 -7.08 3.02
N THR A 48 7.38 -7.26 2.92
CA THR A 48 8.01 -8.58 3.06
C THR A 48 8.45 -8.78 4.49
N ILE A 49 8.02 -9.89 5.10
CA ILE A 49 8.31 -10.28 6.46
C ILE A 49 9.34 -11.41 6.45
N GLU A 50 10.46 -11.21 7.14
CA GLU A 50 11.50 -12.21 7.36
C GLU A 50 12.04 -12.04 8.78
N ASP A 51 12.24 -13.14 9.50
CA ASP A 51 12.61 -13.16 10.93
C ASP A 51 11.66 -12.34 11.82
N ASN A 52 10.35 -12.38 11.53
CA ASN A 52 9.32 -11.58 12.22
C ASN A 52 9.56 -10.06 12.14
N ARG A 53 10.22 -9.59 11.08
CA ARG A 53 10.49 -8.16 10.85
C ARG A 53 10.15 -7.79 9.41
N ILE A 54 9.66 -6.57 9.23
CA ILE A 54 9.54 -5.96 7.89
C ILE A 54 10.96 -5.75 7.37
N ARG A 55 11.31 -6.42 6.26
CA ARG A 55 12.60 -6.25 5.57
C ARG A 55 12.50 -5.38 4.34
N ARG A 56 11.33 -5.36 3.70
CA ARG A 56 11.09 -4.61 2.47
C ARG A 56 9.68 -4.03 2.50
N ILE A 57 9.58 -2.83 1.94
CA ILE A 57 8.33 -2.13 1.65
C ILE A 57 8.41 -1.75 0.18
N GLU A 58 7.38 -2.09 -0.59
CA GLU A 58 7.23 -1.68 -1.98
C GLU A 58 5.85 -1.03 -2.16
N ASP A 59 5.83 0.12 -2.82
CA ASP A 59 4.62 0.91 -3.03
C ASP A 59 4.13 0.74 -4.46
N TYR A 60 2.82 0.54 -4.62
CA TYR A 60 2.16 0.33 -5.89
C TYR A 60 0.91 1.21 -6.01
N LEU A 61 0.66 1.70 -7.22
CA LEU A 61 -0.51 2.52 -7.55
C LEU A 61 -1.70 1.67 -8.05
N ALA A 62 -1.55 0.35 -8.14
CA ALA A 62 -2.56 -0.53 -8.70
C ALA A 62 -2.64 -1.83 -7.90
N ARG A 63 -3.87 -2.20 -7.53
CA ARG A 63 -4.17 -3.40 -6.73
C ARG A 63 -3.58 -4.67 -7.33
N GLU A 64 -3.84 -4.91 -8.61
CA GLU A 64 -3.44 -6.14 -9.30
C GLU A 64 -1.92 -6.33 -9.30
N VAL A 65 -1.17 -5.24 -9.45
CA VAL A 65 0.29 -5.26 -9.42
C VAL A 65 0.80 -5.57 -8.01
N ALA A 66 0.20 -4.97 -6.98
CA ALA A 66 0.54 -5.24 -5.59
C ALA A 66 0.26 -6.70 -5.21
N LEU A 67 -0.89 -7.25 -5.62
CA LEU A 67 -1.24 -8.65 -5.34
C LEU A 67 -0.30 -9.63 -6.05
N LYS A 68 0.04 -9.36 -7.32
CA LYS A 68 1.02 -10.15 -8.05
C LYS A 68 2.39 -10.10 -7.39
N ALA A 69 2.85 -8.92 -6.98
CA ALA A 69 4.12 -8.75 -6.28
C ALA A 69 4.14 -9.47 -4.92
N ALA A 70 3.01 -9.52 -4.23
CA ALA A 70 2.84 -10.23 -2.97
C ALA A 70 2.65 -11.75 -3.11
N GLY A 71 2.51 -12.27 -4.35
CA GLY A 71 2.26 -13.69 -4.62
C GLY A 71 0.84 -14.15 -4.25
N LEU A 72 -0.13 -13.23 -4.19
CA LEU A 72 -1.53 -13.52 -3.81
C LEU A 72 -2.41 -13.91 -5.00
N THR A 73 -1.95 -13.67 -6.23
CA THR A 73 -2.65 -14.02 -7.47
C THR A 73 -1.66 -14.57 -8.50
N GLU A 74 -2.08 -15.58 -9.26
CA GLU A 74 -1.37 -16.05 -10.46
C GLU A 74 -1.82 -15.21 -11.69
N GLU A 75 -1.04 -15.23 -12.78
CA GLU A 75 -1.35 -14.52 -14.03
C GLU A 75 -2.66 -14.95 -14.70
#